data_AF-A0AAV0Y923-F1
#
_entry.id   AF-A0AAV0Y923-F1
#
_cell.length_a   1.000
_cell.length_b   1.000
_cell.length_c   1.000
_cell.angle_alpha   90.00
_cell.angle_beta   90.00
_cell.angle_gamma   90.00
#
_symmetry.space_group_name_H-M   'P 1'
#
loop_
_entity.id
_entity.type
_entity.pdbx_description
1 polymer ?
#
loop_
_entity_poly.entity_id
_entity_poly.type
_entity_poly.pdbx_seq_one_letter_code
_entity_poly.pdbx_strand_id
1 'polypeptide(L)'
;MQCVIKTHLSKLKNKLLKYFPPSHDIRSNNMWILNPFLPCENHELSLLNESQLLELSSDKLLEQSFNTKNLNQFWISLRNEYPNLYEEALKKLVPFATTYLCESGFSTLTTIKTKARNKLDVEPTMRISFTNSIEAQIDSLVKQHQDQGSH
;
A
#
# COMPACT_ATOMS: atom_id res chain seq x y z
N MET A 1 -39.95 -1.23 -0.23
CA MET A 1 -38.60 -1.50 -0.78
C MET A 1 -37.45 -1.11 0.17
N GLN A 2 -37.45 0.06 0.84
CA GLN A 2 -36.36 0.47 1.75
C GLN A 2 -36.11 -0.46 2.96
N CYS A 3 -37.14 -1.16 3.46
CA CYS A 3 -37.01 -2.08 4.58
C CYS A 3 -36.11 -3.28 4.26
N VAL A 4 -36.25 -3.87 3.08
CA VAL A 4 -35.48 -5.06 2.65
C VAL A 4 -33.99 -4.74 2.54
N ILE A 5 -33.65 -3.59 1.97
CA ILE A 5 -32.25 -3.14 1.81
C ILE A 5 -31.62 -2.91 3.19
N LYS A 6 -32.30 -2.20 4.10
CA LYS A 6 -31.81 -2.00 5.48
C LYS A 6 -31.57 -3.31 6.20
N THR A 7 -32.53 -4.24 6.14
CA THR A 7 -32.39 -5.57 6.76
C THR A 7 -31.21 -6.35 6.17
N HIS A 8 -30.99 -6.28 4.86
CA HIS A 8 -29.86 -6.94 4.20
C HIS A 8 -28.52 -6.33 4.64
N LEU A 9 -28.41 -5.00 4.66
CA LEU A 9 -27.20 -4.31 5.12
C LEU A 9 -26.88 -4.61 6.59
N SER A 10 -27.88 -4.70 7.46
CA SER A 10 -27.69 -5.11 8.87
C SER A 10 -27.15 -6.53 8.98
N LYS A 11 -27.70 -7.48 8.19
CA LYS A 11 -27.20 -8.86 8.16
C LYS A 11 -25.76 -8.93 7.63
N LEU A 12 -25.44 -8.15 6.60
CA LEU A 12 -24.09 -8.05 6.05
C LEU A 12 -23.11 -7.47 7.09
N LYS A 13 -23.48 -6.37 7.75
CA LYS A 13 -22.69 -5.77 8.83
C LYS A 13 -22.40 -6.79 9.94
N ASN A 14 -23.40 -7.53 10.39
CA ASN A 14 -23.22 -8.54 11.43
C ASN A 14 -22.30 -9.69 10.99
N LYS A 15 -22.39 -10.12 9.72
CA LYS A 15 -21.44 -11.09 9.16
C LYS A 15 -20.03 -10.52 9.13
N LEU A 16 -19.85 -9.28 8.65
CA LEU A 16 -18.54 -8.64 8.61
C LEU A 16 -17.94 -8.51 10.01
N LEU A 17 -18.71 -8.10 11.02
CA LEU A 17 -18.24 -7.99 12.41
C LEU A 17 -17.79 -9.34 13.00
N LYS A 18 -18.33 -10.46 12.51
CA LYS A 18 -17.88 -11.80 12.92
C LYS A 18 -16.48 -12.14 12.37
N TYR A 19 -16.15 -11.69 11.16
CA TYR A 19 -14.85 -11.92 10.52
C TYR A 19 -13.82 -10.83 10.83
N PHE A 20 -14.28 -9.60 11.05
CA PHE A 20 -13.50 -8.40 11.33
C PHE A 20 -14.00 -7.77 12.63
N PRO A 21 -13.76 -8.41 13.79
CA PRO A 21 -14.18 -7.87 15.07
C PRO A 21 -13.41 -6.57 15.37
N PRO A 22 -14.08 -5.52 15.89
CA PRO A 22 -13.41 -4.26 16.23
C PRO A 22 -12.24 -4.40 17.21
N SER A 23 -12.25 -5.43 18.05
CA SER A 23 -11.17 -5.74 18.99
C SER A 23 -9.87 -6.15 18.31
N HIS A 24 -9.91 -6.61 17.05
CA HIS A 24 -8.74 -6.95 16.24
C HIS A 24 -8.47 -5.88 15.18
N ASP A 25 -9.07 -4.70 15.31
CA ASP A 25 -8.78 -3.60 14.40
C ASP A 25 -7.35 -3.12 14.66
N ILE A 26 -6.46 -3.50 13.75
CA ILE A 26 -5.04 -3.12 13.74
C ILE A 26 -4.84 -1.60 13.73
N ARG A 27 -5.87 -0.83 13.34
CA ARG A 27 -5.84 0.63 13.33
C ARG A 27 -6.01 1.23 14.72
N SER A 28 -6.66 0.53 15.66
CA SER A 28 -7.03 1.09 16.97
C SER A 28 -5.83 1.64 17.75
N ASN A 29 -4.68 0.96 17.73
CA ASN A 29 -3.45 1.42 18.39
C ASN A 29 -2.51 2.22 17.47
N ASN A 30 -2.93 2.44 16.22
CA ASN A 30 -2.15 3.02 15.14
C ASN A 30 -2.89 4.19 14.47
N MET A 31 -3.90 4.77 15.14
CA MET A 31 -4.69 5.88 14.59
C MET A 31 -3.82 7.11 14.31
N TRP A 32 -2.75 7.30 15.10
CA TRP A 32 -1.75 8.33 14.88
C TRP A 32 -1.03 8.21 13.52
N ILE A 33 -0.94 6.99 12.94
CA ILE A 33 -0.38 6.78 11.60
C ILE A 33 -1.34 7.27 10.52
N LEU A 34 -2.65 7.08 10.75
CA LEU A 34 -3.69 7.48 9.80
C LEU A 34 -3.95 8.99 9.84
N ASN A 35 -3.92 9.57 11.03
CA ASN A 35 -4.02 11.01 11.23
C ASN A 35 -3.25 11.42 12.49
N PRO A 36 -2.01 11.94 12.33
CA PRO A 36 -1.18 12.34 13.47
C PRO A 36 -1.62 13.68 14.11
N PHE A 37 -2.57 14.41 13.50
CA PHE A 37 -3.08 15.69 13.99
C PHE A 37 -4.34 15.55 14.84
N LEU A 38 -4.88 14.33 14.98
CA LEU A 38 -6.00 14.06 15.87
C LEU A 38 -5.51 13.51 17.21
N PRO A 39 -6.18 13.87 18.32
CA PRO A 39 -5.90 13.27 19.62
C PRO A 39 -6.02 11.73 19.55
N CYS A 40 -4.97 11.04 19.98
CA CYS A 40 -4.93 9.59 20.03
C CYS A 40 -4.58 9.18 21.47
N GLU A 41 -5.53 8.56 22.16
CA GLU A 41 -5.34 8.13 23.55
C GLU A 41 -4.68 6.75 23.66
N ASN A 42 -4.72 5.96 22.58
CA ASN A 42 -4.23 4.58 22.55
C ASN A 42 -3.14 4.44 21.48
N HIS A 43 -1.88 4.53 21.89
CA HIS A 43 -0.72 4.24 21.05
C HIS A 43 0.38 3.53 21.83
N GLU A 44 1.02 2.55 21.19
CA GLU A 44 2.17 1.82 21.75
C GLU A 44 3.49 2.49 21.32
N LEU A 45 3.63 3.78 21.62
CA LEU A 45 4.85 4.55 21.33
C LEU A 45 5.74 4.62 22.57
N SER A 46 7.06 4.77 22.35
CA SER A 46 7.97 5.13 23.43
C SER A 46 7.74 6.59 23.83
N LEU A 47 8.07 6.96 25.07
CA LEU A 47 7.94 8.35 25.55
C LEU A 47 8.62 9.38 24.62
N LEU A 48 9.76 9.01 24.04
CA LEU A 48 10.44 9.84 23.05
C LEU A 48 9.58 10.06 21.80
N ASN A 49 9.02 8.99 21.23
CA ASN A 49 8.18 9.07 20.04
C ASN A 49 6.86 9.79 20.33
N GLU A 50 6.28 9.64 21.52
CA GLU A 50 5.11 10.41 21.94
C GLU A 50 5.39 11.91 21.95
N SER A 51 6.55 12.31 22.46
CA SER A 51 6.95 13.71 22.50
C SER A 51 7.15 14.27 21.08
N GLN A 52 7.78 13.49 20.20
CA GLN A 52 7.94 13.84 18.79
C GLN A 52 6.59 13.92 18.06
N LEU A 53 5.64 13.03 18.38
CA LEU A 53 4.32 13.02 17.78
C LEU A 53 3.52 14.25 18.22
N LEU A 54 3.63 14.65 19.49
CA LEU A 54 2.99 15.87 19.99
C LEU A 54 3.53 17.13 19.29
N GLU A 55 4.85 17.21 19.11
CA GLU A 55 5.49 18.30 18.36
C GLU A 55 4.98 18.34 16.91
N LEU A 56 5.02 17.20 16.21
CA LEU A 56 4.51 17.06 14.84
C LEU A 56 3.03 17.46 14.75
N SER A 57 2.20 17.00 15.69
CA SER A 57 0.75 17.28 15.72
C SER A 57 0.42 18.76 15.94
N SER A 58 1.37 19.52 16.49
CA SER A 58 1.22 20.96 16.74
C SER A 58 1.67 21.82 15.55
N ASP A 59 2.34 21.22 14.55
CA ASP A 59 2.85 21.91 13.38
C ASP A 59 1.76 22.07 12.30
N LYS A 60 1.32 23.31 12.11
CA LYS A 60 0.29 23.67 11.11
C LYS A 60 0.78 23.55 9.67
N LEU A 61 2.07 23.71 9.40
CA LEU A 61 2.63 23.53 8.05
C LEU A 61 2.64 22.05 7.69
N LEU A 62 2.97 21.19 8.64
CA LEU A 62 2.86 19.74 8.46
C LEU A 62 1.40 19.30 8.31
N GLU A 63 0.46 19.91 9.04
CA GLU A 63 -0.98 19.65 8.88
C GLU A 63 -1.47 20.02 7.47
N GLN A 64 -1.06 21.18 6.97
CA GLN A 64 -1.35 21.59 5.60
C GLN A 64 -0.73 20.62 4.58
N SER A 65 0.53 20.24 4.79
CA SER A 65 1.23 19.24 3.95
C SER A 65 0.49 17.90 3.95
N PHE A 66 0.00 17.43 5.10
CA PHE A 66 -0.80 16.21 5.22
C PHE A 66 -2.08 16.27 4.39
N ASN A 67 -2.79 17.40 4.41
CA ASN A 67 -4.02 17.57 3.62
C ASN A 67 -3.80 17.62 2.10
N THR A 68 -2.56 17.88 1.66
CA THR A 68 -2.21 17.94 0.22
C THR A 68 -1.58 16.67 -0.32
N LYS A 69 -0.98 15.85 0.54
CA LYS A 69 -0.27 14.61 0.17
C LYS A 69 -1.13 13.38 0.48
N ASN A 70 -0.86 12.27 -0.22
CA ASN A 70 -1.37 10.99 0.27
C ASN A 70 -0.57 10.52 1.51
N LEU A 71 -1.15 9.58 2.27
CA LEU A 71 -0.59 9.09 3.53
C LEU A 71 0.87 8.63 3.41
N ASN A 72 1.18 7.85 2.36
CA ASN A 72 2.53 7.33 2.16
C ASN A 72 3.53 8.45 1.87
N GLN A 73 3.17 9.38 0.99
CA GLN A 73 4.00 10.54 0.65
C GLN A 73 4.26 11.44 1.86
N PHE A 74 3.24 11.63 2.71
CA PHE A 74 3.38 12.39 3.94
C PHE A 74 4.44 11.76 4.85
N TRP A 75 4.30 10.49 5.21
CA TRP A 75 5.26 9.79 6.07
C TRP A 75 6.67 9.78 5.46
N ILE A 76 6.80 9.52 4.15
CA ILE A 76 8.10 9.57 3.45
C ILE A 76 8.76 10.95 3.55
N SER A 77 7.97 12.03 3.49
CA SER A 77 8.53 13.39 3.61
C SER A 77 9.09 13.69 5.00
N LEU A 78 8.64 12.99 6.04
CA LEU A 78 9.11 13.17 7.41
C LEU A 78 10.36 12.35 7.75
N ARG A 79 10.89 11.57 6.81
CA ARG A 79 12.04 10.67 7.02
C ARG A 79 13.24 11.33 7.71
N ASN A 80 13.54 12.58 7.37
CA ASN A 80 14.71 13.28 7.89
C ASN A 80 14.43 14.02 9.20
N GLU A 81 13.20 14.53 9.37
CA GLU A 81 12.82 15.38 10.50
C GLU A 81 12.33 14.55 11.70
N TYR A 82 11.57 13.48 11.42
CA TYR A 82 11.05 12.55 12.42
C TYR A 82 11.39 11.09 12.07
N PRO A 83 12.69 10.72 12.04
CA PRO A 83 13.13 9.40 11.56
C PRO A 83 12.50 8.24 12.35
N ASN A 84 12.38 8.38 13.68
CA ASN A 84 11.79 7.33 14.53
C ASN A 84 10.30 7.11 14.22
N LEU A 85 9.52 8.19 14.11
CA LEU A 85 8.10 8.11 13.77
C LEU A 85 7.89 7.58 12.36
N TYR A 86 8.72 8.02 11.41
CA TYR A 86 8.74 7.52 10.05
C TYR A 86 8.96 6.01 9.99
N GLU A 87 9.95 5.49 10.73
CA GLU A 87 10.21 4.05 10.78
C GLU A 87 9.04 3.26 11.37
N GLU A 88 8.47 3.72 12.49
CA GLU A 88 7.30 3.07 13.11
C GLU A 88 6.08 3.10 12.18
N ALA A 89 5.83 4.23 11.51
CA ALA A 89 4.75 4.34 10.53
C ALA A 89 4.94 3.37 9.35
N LEU A 90 6.14 3.32 8.77
CA LEU A 90 6.42 2.42 7.65
C LEU A 90 6.34 0.95 8.02
N LYS A 91 6.81 0.54 9.21
CA LYS A 91 6.68 -0.85 9.68
C LYS A 91 5.23 -1.34 9.66
N LYS A 92 4.25 -0.45 9.84
CA LYS A 92 2.81 -0.78 9.79
C LYS A 92 2.21 -0.63 8.39
N LEU A 93 2.67 0.35 7.59
CA LEU A 93 2.11 0.62 6.26
C LEU A 93 2.62 -0.35 5.18
N VAL A 94 3.87 -0.82 5.27
CA VAL A 94 4.53 -1.61 4.21
C VAL A 94 4.11 -3.09 4.14
N PRO A 95 3.90 -3.85 5.24
CA PRO A 95 3.69 -5.29 5.18
C PRO A 95 2.51 -5.73 4.30
N PHE A 96 1.45 -4.92 4.24
CA PHE A 96 0.28 -5.26 3.46
C PHE A 96 0.55 -5.19 1.95
N ALA A 97 1.34 -4.20 1.52
CA ALA A 97 1.73 -4.06 0.13
C ALA A 97 2.69 -5.18 -0.30
N THR A 98 3.64 -5.56 0.56
CA THR A 98 4.65 -6.57 0.21
C THR A 98 4.07 -7.98 0.16
N THR A 99 3.20 -8.39 1.10
CA THR A 99 2.55 -9.70 1.05
C THR A 99 1.65 -9.85 -0.17
N TYR A 100 0.80 -8.85 -0.46
CA TYR A 100 -0.05 -8.87 -1.65
C TYR A 100 0.78 -8.93 -2.94
N LEU A 101 1.84 -8.12 -3.03
CA LEU A 101 2.74 -8.16 -4.19
C LEU A 101 3.46 -9.50 -4.33
N CYS A 102 3.84 -10.16 -3.22
CA CYS A 102 4.41 -11.50 -3.24
C CYS A 102 3.39 -12.55 -3.73
N GLU A 103 2.16 -12.53 -3.22
CA GLU A 103 1.10 -13.45 -3.64
C GLU A 103 0.74 -13.25 -5.13
N SER A 104 0.59 -12.00 -5.56
CA SER A 104 0.41 -11.63 -6.97
C SER A 104 1.63 -12.06 -7.81
N GLY A 105 2.83 -11.91 -7.23
CA GLY A 105 4.11 -12.49 -7.63
C GLY A 105 3.99 -13.93 -8.08
N PHE A 106 3.65 -14.78 -7.13
CA PHE A 106 3.54 -16.22 -7.30
C PHE A 106 2.39 -16.61 -8.24
N SER A 107 1.25 -15.92 -8.20
CA SER A 107 0.13 -16.14 -9.12
C SER A 107 0.52 -15.89 -10.58
N THR A 108 1.23 -14.78 -10.82
CA THR A 108 1.74 -14.41 -12.16
C THR A 108 2.75 -15.44 -12.66
N LEU A 109 3.71 -15.82 -11.81
CA LEU A 109 4.69 -16.88 -12.09
C LEU A 109 4.00 -18.21 -12.48
N THR A 110 2.99 -18.61 -11.71
CA THR A 110 2.21 -19.83 -11.97
C THR A 110 1.49 -19.75 -13.32
N THR A 111 0.94 -18.59 -13.65
CA THR A 111 0.26 -18.35 -14.93
C THR A 111 1.24 -18.44 -16.11
N ILE A 112 2.42 -17.81 -16.01
CA ILE A 112 3.46 -17.87 -17.04
C ILE A 112 3.90 -19.32 -17.25
N LYS A 113 4.21 -20.04 -16.16
CA LYS A 113 4.69 -21.42 -16.22
C LYS A 113 3.66 -22.40 -16.81
N THR A 114 2.38 -22.20 -16.53
CA THR A 114 1.32 -23.12 -16.97
C THR A 114 0.83 -22.85 -18.40
N LYS A 115 0.76 -21.57 -18.82
CA LYS A 115 0.22 -21.19 -20.13
C LYS A 115 1.28 -21.01 -21.22
N ALA A 116 2.49 -20.58 -20.87
CA ALA A 116 3.52 -20.20 -21.83
C ALA A 116 4.54 -21.31 -22.16
N ARG A 117 4.15 -22.60 -21.97
CA ARG A 117 4.84 -23.92 -22.07
C ARG A 117 6.26 -24.05 -22.68
N ASN A 118 6.76 -23.10 -23.47
CA ASN A 118 8.02 -23.14 -24.21
C ASN A 118 9.01 -21.95 -23.99
N LYS A 119 8.74 -20.94 -23.14
CA LYS A 119 9.73 -19.87 -22.87
C LYS A 119 10.48 -20.11 -21.56
N LEU A 120 11.77 -20.40 -21.67
CA LEU A 120 12.68 -20.71 -20.55
C LEU A 120 12.97 -19.50 -19.65
N ASP A 121 12.67 -18.28 -20.10
CA ASP A 121 12.99 -17.06 -19.38
C ASP A 121 11.72 -16.33 -18.88
N VAL A 122 11.55 -16.34 -17.56
CA VAL A 122 10.39 -15.85 -16.85
C VAL A 122 10.60 -14.41 -16.35
N GLU A 123 11.86 -13.99 -16.19
CA GLU A 123 12.21 -12.71 -15.58
C GLU A 123 11.66 -11.50 -16.38
N PRO A 124 11.81 -11.41 -17.71
CA PRO A 124 11.28 -10.28 -18.48
C PRO A 124 9.76 -10.18 -18.41
N THR A 125 9.09 -11.33 -18.43
CA THR A 125 7.62 -11.41 -18.42
C THR A 125 7.07 -11.02 -17.05
N MET A 126 7.73 -11.45 -15.96
CA MET A 126 7.39 -11.01 -14.62
C MET A 126 7.64 -9.52 -14.46
N ARG A 127 8.80 -8.99 -14.88
CA ARG A 127 9.09 -7.55 -14.83
C ARG A 127 7.97 -6.71 -15.44
N ILE A 128 7.57 -7.01 -16.68
CA ILE A 128 6.48 -6.31 -17.39
C ILE A 128 5.16 -6.41 -16.61
N SER A 129 4.85 -7.57 -16.03
CA SER A 129 3.61 -7.80 -15.29
C SER A 129 3.54 -7.04 -13.96
N PHE A 130 4.69 -6.74 -13.33
CA PHE A 130 4.75 -5.98 -12.07
C PHE A 130 4.97 -4.48 -12.27
N THR A 131 5.51 -4.06 -13.42
CA THR A 131 5.74 -2.64 -13.70
C THR A 131 4.50 -1.99 -14.31
N ASN A 132 3.54 -1.61 -13.48
CA ASN A 132 2.44 -0.72 -13.91
C ASN A 132 2.91 0.72 -14.19
N SER A 133 4.17 1.06 -13.87
CA SER A 133 4.72 2.43 -13.93
C SER A 133 5.78 2.63 -15.03
N ILE A 134 6.19 1.57 -15.73
CA ILE A 134 7.17 1.67 -16.83
C ILE A 134 6.41 1.29 -18.09
N GLU A 135 6.09 2.29 -18.91
CA GLU A 135 5.57 2.04 -20.25
C GLU A 135 6.59 1.22 -21.04
N ALA A 136 6.13 0.11 -21.62
CA ALA A 136 6.95 -0.66 -22.51
C ALA A 136 7.38 0.24 -23.68
N GLN A 137 8.68 0.45 -23.86
CA GLN A 137 9.24 1.27 -24.96
C GLN A 137 9.18 0.51 -26.30
N ILE A 138 7.98 0.04 -26.68
CA ILE A 138 7.73 -0.78 -27.87
C ILE A 138 8.21 -0.04 -29.12
N ASP A 139 7.96 1.27 -29.21
CA ASP A 139 8.40 2.09 -30.35
C ASP A 139 9.91 2.15 -30.53
N SER A 140 10.67 2.12 -29.42
CA SER A 140 12.14 2.10 -29.46
C SER A 140 12.66 0.73 -29.91
N LEU A 141 12.02 -0.34 -29.46
CA LEU A 141 12.35 -1.72 -29.86
C LEU A 141 12.05 -1.97 -31.34
N VAL A 142 10.91 -1.49 -31.85
CA VAL A 142 10.53 -1.62 -33.26
C VAL A 142 11.52 -0.90 -34.16
N LYS A 143 12.01 0.29 -33.75
CA LYS A 143 13.02 1.04 -34.50
C LYS A 143 14.40 0.36 -34.53
N GLN A 144 14.72 -0.45 -33.53
CA GLN A 144 16.00 -1.16 -33.45
C GLN A 144 15.97 -2.55 -34.10
N HIS A 145 14.79 -3.05 -34.47
CA HIS A 145 14.67 -4.32 -35.17
C HIS A 145 14.96 -4.11 -36.67
N GLN A 146 16.09 -4.65 -37.15
CA GLN A 146 16.37 -4.72 -38.59
C GLN A 146 15.54 -5.85 -39.19
N ASP A 147 14.70 -5.54 -40.19
CA ASP A 147 13.99 -6.55 -40.98
C ASP A 147 15.00 -7.55 -41.55
N GLN A 148 14.90 -8.80 -41.11
CA GLN A 148 15.59 -9.90 -41.76
C GLN A 148 14.87 -10.11 -43.10
N GLY A 149 15.43 -9.54 -44.16
CA GLY A 149 14.91 -9.73 -45.52
C GLY A 149 14.69 -11.21 -45.79
N SER A 150 13.52 -11.56 -46.33
CA SER A 150 13.23 -12.93 -46.72
C SER A 150 14.17 -13.40 -47.83
N HIS A 151 14.70 -14.61 -47.66
CA HIS A 151 15.53 -15.32 -48.65
C HIS A 151 14.71 -15.83 -49.83
#